data_AF-A0ABD1U6Q4-F1
#
_entry.id   AF-A0ABD1U6Q4-F1
#
_cell.length_a   1.000
_cell.length_b   1.000
_cell.length_c   1.000
_cell.angle_alpha   90.00
_cell.angle_beta   90.00
_cell.angle_gamma   90.00
#
_symmetry.space_group_name_H-M   'P 1'
#
loop_
_entity.id
_entity.type
_entity.pdbx_description
1 polymer ?
#
loop_
_entity_poly.entity_id
_entity_poly.type
_entity_poly.pdbx_seq_one_letter_code
_entity_poly.pdbx_strand_id
1 'polypeptide(L)'
;MLELDATEHPTKLPKGFNNYLECEFPKHGQKCKGCTHLYFPVSNRSHWYIVEVDITKSTMFIYDPYMSFSTDDQIRADLKPMTMILPILLKKINIVIDDLAIERITTTSK
;
A
#
# COMPACT_ATOMS: atom_id res chain seq x y z
N MET A 1 -10.92 22.10 14.03
CA MET A 1 -11.41 22.01 12.65
C MET A 1 -10.28 22.51 11.78
N LEU A 2 -9.42 21.60 11.32
CA LEU A 2 -8.27 21.95 10.47
C LEU A 2 -8.80 21.97 9.03
N GLU A 3 -9.07 23.17 8.54
CA GLU A 3 -9.26 23.42 7.12
C GLU A 3 -7.95 23.08 6.41
N LEU A 4 -7.97 22.02 5.61
CA LEU A 4 -6.93 21.75 4.63
C LEU A 4 -7.18 22.68 3.45
N ASP A 5 -6.46 23.79 3.44
CA ASP A 5 -6.43 24.74 2.33
C ASP A 5 -6.08 24.00 1.03
N ALA A 6 -7.01 24.01 0.08
CA ALA A 6 -6.92 23.30 -1.19
C ALA A 6 -6.12 24.08 -2.26
N THR A 7 -5.14 24.89 -1.86
CA THR A 7 -4.46 25.86 -2.75
C THR A 7 -2.98 25.63 -2.98
N GLU A 8 -2.38 24.55 -2.45
CA GLU A 8 -1.05 24.09 -2.89
C GLU A 8 -1.09 22.61 -3.30
N HIS A 9 -1.66 22.33 -4.47
CA HIS A 9 -1.23 21.14 -5.19
C HIS A 9 0.26 21.32 -5.53
N PRO A 10 1.16 20.42 -5.09
CA PRO A 10 2.54 20.46 -5.54
C PRO A 10 2.52 20.24 -7.05
N THR A 11 2.67 21.32 -7.81
CA THR A 11 2.59 21.37 -9.28
C THR A 11 3.70 20.58 -9.97
N LYS A 12 4.59 19.95 -9.20
CA LYS A 12 5.58 18.99 -9.67
C LYS A 12 5.71 17.84 -8.68
N LEU A 13 4.90 16.81 -8.88
CA LEU A 13 5.17 15.50 -8.30
C LEU A 13 6.60 15.08 -8.68
N PRO A 14 7.38 14.48 -7.76
CA PRO A 14 8.73 14.00 -8.07
C PRO A 14 8.71 13.12 -9.31
N LYS A 15 9.73 13.24 -10.18
CA LYS A 15 9.78 12.53 -11.46
C LYS A 15 9.53 11.02 -11.30
N GLY A 16 10.06 10.40 -10.25
CA GLY A 16 9.78 8.98 -9.95
C GLY A 16 8.32 8.66 -9.68
N PHE A 17 7.55 9.60 -9.12
CA PHE A 17 6.11 9.48 -8.90
C PHE A 17 5.31 9.66 -10.18
N ASN A 18 5.70 10.59 -11.06
CA ASN A 18 5.12 10.71 -12.40
C ASN A 18 5.38 9.45 -13.23
N ASN A 19 6.60 8.91 -13.19
CA ASN A 19 6.93 7.64 -13.83
C ASN A 19 6.06 6.48 -13.32
N TYR A 20 5.76 6.45 -12.02
CA TYR A 20 4.84 5.46 -11.43
C TYR A 20 3.39 5.65 -11.92
N LEU A 21 2.91 6.90 -12.02
CA LEU A 21 1.57 7.24 -12.53
C LEU A 21 1.41 6.99 -14.03
N GLU A 22 2.47 7.17 -14.81
CA GLU A 22 2.55 6.95 -16.26
C GLU A 22 2.81 5.47 -16.61
N CYS A 23 2.85 4.58 -15.61
CA CYS A 23 3.18 3.15 -15.77
C CYS A 23 4.56 2.91 -16.42
N GLU A 24 5.48 3.88 -16.36
CA GLU A 24 6.87 3.65 -16.71
C GLU A 24 7.51 2.77 -15.63
N PHE A 25 7.69 1.49 -15.96
CA PHE A 25 8.35 0.54 -15.08
C PHE A 25 9.71 1.09 -14.64
N PRO A 26 10.08 1.02 -13.35
CA PRO A 26 11.44 1.29 -12.93
C PRO A 26 12.40 0.50 -13.82
N LYS A 27 13.60 1.03 -14.12
CA LYS A 27 14.58 0.32 -14.98
C LYS A 27 14.93 -1.10 -14.49
N HIS A 28 14.65 -1.41 -13.23
CA HIS A 28 14.79 -2.73 -12.59
C HIS A 28 13.46 -3.36 -12.17
N GLY A 29 12.33 -2.70 -12.43
CA GLY A 29 10.99 -3.21 -12.19
C GLY A 29 10.61 -4.17 -13.31
N GLN A 30 10.53 -5.46 -12.98
CA GLN A 30 10.02 -6.45 -13.91
C GLN A 30 8.54 -6.16 -14.21
N LYS A 31 8.10 -6.38 -15.45
CA LYS A 31 6.68 -6.23 -15.80
C LYS A 31 5.86 -7.17 -14.92
N CYS A 32 4.91 -6.65 -14.16
CA CYS A 32 4.02 -7.41 -13.26
C CYS A 32 3.00 -8.31 -14.00
N LYS A 33 3.33 -8.82 -15.19
CA LYS A 33 2.41 -9.67 -15.95
C LYS A 33 2.31 -11.03 -15.26
N GLY A 34 1.18 -11.27 -14.60
CA GLY A 34 0.92 -12.50 -13.84
C GLY A 34 1.36 -12.47 -12.37
N CYS A 35 1.76 -11.31 -11.83
CA CYS A 35 2.01 -11.19 -10.40
C CYS A 35 0.69 -11.29 -9.63
N THR A 36 0.64 -12.19 -8.65
CA THR A 36 -0.48 -12.35 -7.72
C THR A 36 -0.22 -11.69 -6.37
N HIS A 37 1.03 -11.30 -6.10
CA HIS A 37 1.44 -10.65 -4.85
C HIS A 37 2.15 -9.33 -5.15
N LEU A 38 1.86 -8.30 -4.35
CA LEU A 38 2.60 -7.05 -4.31
C LEU A 38 3.18 -6.85 -2.92
N TYR A 39 4.40 -6.33 -2.83
CA TYR A 39 5.04 -6.04 -1.54
C TYR A 39 5.46 -4.59 -1.50
N PHE A 40 5.14 -3.89 -0.41
CA PHE A 40 5.64 -2.55 -0.19
C PHE A 40 5.91 -2.29 1.31
N PRO A 41 6.99 -1.57 1.64
CA PRO A 41 7.23 -1.14 3.01
C PRO A 41 6.32 0.04 3.37
N VAL A 42 5.84 0.06 4.60
CA VAL A 42 5.07 1.17 5.17
C VAL A 42 5.72 1.61 6.46
N SER A 43 5.74 2.92 6.71
CA SER A 43 6.24 3.49 7.94
C SER A 43 5.21 4.39 8.60
N ASN A 44 5.07 4.27 9.91
CA ASN A 44 4.31 5.20 10.73
C ASN A 44 5.22 5.94 11.72
N ARG A 45 5.89 7.00 11.24
CA ARG A 45 6.76 7.93 11.99
C ARG A 45 8.01 7.34 12.64
N SER A 46 7.92 6.19 13.32
CA SER A 46 9.01 5.58 14.11
C SER A 46 9.22 4.10 13.84
N HIS A 47 8.34 3.45 13.08
CA HIS A 47 8.37 2.02 12.86
C HIS A 47 8.12 1.68 11.39
N TRP A 48 8.66 0.55 10.95
CA TRP A 48 8.52 0.03 9.59
C TRP A 48 7.92 -1.37 9.64
N TYR A 49 6.93 -1.61 8.79
CA TYR A 49 6.34 -2.92 8.59
C TYR A 49 6.20 -3.19 7.08
N ILE A 50 6.13 -4.47 6.73
CA ILE A 50 5.94 -4.89 5.34
C ILE A 50 4.47 -5.21 5.12
N VAL A 51 3.91 -4.69 4.02
CA VAL A 51 2.58 -5.07 3.56
C VAL A 51 2.73 -5.93 2.31
N GLU A 52 2.08 -7.08 2.33
CA GLU A 52 1.83 -7.93 1.17
C GLU A 52 0.38 -7.74 0.73
N VAL A 53 0.14 -7.49 -0.54
CA VAL A 53 -1.19 -7.52 -1.16
C VAL A 53 -1.29 -8.82 -1.94
N ASP A 54 -2.12 -9.74 -1.48
CA ASP A 54 -2.53 -10.91 -2.25
C ASP A 54 -3.73 -10.52 -3.12
N ILE A 55 -3.48 -10.33 -4.41
CA ILE A 55 -4.47 -9.95 -5.41
C ILE A 55 -5.54 -11.03 -5.55
N THR A 56 -5.19 -12.30 -5.39
CA THR A 56 -6.13 -13.42 -5.56
C THR A 56 -7.11 -13.52 -4.41
N LYS A 57 -6.69 -13.14 -3.20
CA LYS A 57 -7.53 -13.12 -2.01
C LYS A 57 -8.18 -11.76 -1.74
N SER A 58 -7.78 -10.72 -2.47
CA SER A 58 -8.13 -9.33 -2.15
C SER A 58 -7.81 -8.99 -0.69
N THR A 59 -6.58 -9.32 -0.24
CA THR A 59 -6.18 -9.13 1.17
C THR A 59 -4.81 -8.47 1.28
N MET A 60 -4.69 -7.51 2.21
CA MET A 60 -3.42 -6.97 2.68
C MET A 60 -2.99 -7.69 3.96
N PHE A 61 -1.88 -8.43 3.88
CA PHE A 61 -1.21 -9.02 5.03
C PHE A 61 -0.13 -8.08 5.55
N ILE A 62 -0.16 -7.80 6.85
CA ILE A 62 0.85 -6.99 7.52
C ILE A 62 1.81 -7.91 8.27
N TYR A 63 3.09 -7.78 7.92
CA TYR A 63 4.19 -8.41 8.63
C TYR A 63 4.89 -7.34 9.47
N ASP A 64 4.62 -7.40 10.77
CA ASP A 64 5.20 -6.51 11.75
C ASP A 64 6.05 -7.32 12.74
N PRO A 65 7.39 -7.23 12.66
CA PRO A 65 8.26 -7.94 13.59
C PRO A 65 8.20 -7.42 15.03
N TYR A 66 7.67 -6.22 15.25
CA TYR A 66 7.65 -5.57 16.56
C TYR A 66 6.23 -5.11 16.92
N MET A 67 5.42 -6.06 17.40
CA MET A 67 3.99 -5.84 17.63
C MET A 67 3.64 -4.76 18.66
N SER A 68 4.61 -4.31 19.46
CA SER A 68 4.45 -3.28 20.49
C SER A 68 4.40 -1.84 19.96
N PHE A 69 4.87 -1.58 18.73
CA PHE A 69 4.97 -0.21 18.21
C PHE A 69 3.66 0.34 17.68
N SER A 70 2.73 -0.52 17.30
CA SER A 70 1.44 -0.10 16.73
C SER A 70 0.34 -1.09 17.06
N THR A 71 -0.79 -0.55 17.47
CA THR A 71 -2.02 -1.33 17.63
C THR A 71 -2.61 -1.68 16.27
N ASP A 72 -3.44 -2.72 16.23
CA ASP A 72 -4.15 -3.11 15.01
C ASP A 72 -4.99 -1.97 14.44
N ASP A 73 -5.64 -1.19 15.31
CA ASP A 73 -6.47 -0.06 14.90
C ASP A 73 -5.66 1.05 14.24
N GLN A 74 -4.45 1.33 14.75
CA GLN A 74 -3.55 2.31 14.14
C GLN A 74 -3.09 1.85 12.75
N ILE A 75 -2.68 0.58 12.62
CA ILE A 75 -2.25 0.03 11.33
C ILE A 75 -3.43 0.04 10.33
N ARG A 76 -4.63 -0.34 10.76
CA ARG A 76 -5.83 -0.29 9.92
C ARG A 76 -6.16 1.14 9.50
N ALA A 77 -6.05 2.11 10.40
CA ALA A 77 -6.27 3.52 10.08
C ALA A 77 -5.25 4.03 9.05
N ASP A 78 -3.96 3.71 9.24
CA ASP A 78 -2.86 4.10 8.35
C ASP A 78 -3.02 3.48 6.95
N LEU A 79 -3.50 2.23 6.86
CA LEU A 79 -3.68 1.51 5.60
C LEU A 79 -5.06 1.67 4.96
N LYS A 80 -6.03 2.27 5.67
CA LYS A 80 -7.39 2.46 5.15
C LYS A 80 -7.40 3.19 3.79
N PRO A 81 -6.61 4.25 3.55
CA PRO A 81 -6.56 4.88 2.22
C PRO A 81 -6.11 3.91 1.11
N MET A 82 -5.21 2.97 1.42
CA MET A 82 -4.71 1.99 0.45
C MET A 82 -5.79 1.01 0.00
N THR A 83 -6.75 0.67 0.87
CA THR A 83 -7.89 -0.18 0.50
C THR A 83 -8.76 0.43 -0.61
N MET A 84 -8.76 1.76 -0.75
CA MET A 84 -9.50 2.45 -1.80
C MET A 84 -8.63 2.72 -3.03
N ILE A 85 -7.35 3.09 -2.83
CA ILE A 85 -6.46 3.51 -3.92
C ILE A 85 -5.94 2.30 -4.71
N LEU A 86 -5.56 1.21 -4.05
CA LEU A 86 -4.97 0.03 -4.73
C LEU A 86 -5.92 -0.59 -5.77
N PRO A 87 -7.21 -0.83 -5.49
CA PRO A 87 -8.13 -1.33 -6.52
C PRO A 87 -8.21 -0.43 -7.76
N ILE A 88 -8.22 0.90 -7.55
CA ILE A 88 -8.27 1.88 -8.65
C ILE A 88 -6.99 1.80 -9.50
N LEU A 89 -5.82 1.70 -8.87
CA LEU A 89 -4.54 1.59 -9.57
C LEU A 89 -4.40 0.26 -10.31
N LEU A 90 -4.78 -0.85 -9.67
CA LEU A 90 -4.75 -2.19 -10.29
C LEU A 90 -5.68 -2.29 -11.49
N LYS A 91 -6.85 -1.64 -11.43
CA LYS A 91 -7.78 -1.58 -12.56
C LYS A 91 -7.16 -0.93 -13.80
N LYS A 92 -6.25 0.05 -13.64
CA LYS A 92 -5.55 0.68 -14.77
C LYS A 92 -4.63 -0.29 -15.54
N ILE A 93 -4.23 -1.38 -14.90
CA ILE A 93 -3.42 -2.45 -15.50
C ILE A 93 -4.24 -3.74 -15.73
N ASN A 94 -5.57 -3.63 -15.80
CA ASN A 94 -6.51 -4.73 -16.02
C ASN A 94 -6.51 -5.82 -14.94
N ILE A 95 -6.15 -5.47 -13.70
CA ILE A 95 -6.29 -6.34 -12.54
C ILE A 95 -7.51 -5.86 -11.74
N VAL A 96 -8.44 -6.78 -11.47
CA VAL A 96 -9.62 -6.51 -10.65
C VAL A 96 -9.41 -7.21 -9.32
N ILE A 97 -9.58 -6.46 -8.24
CA ILE A 97 -9.64 -6.96 -6.86
C ILE A 97 -10.95 -6.48 -6.24
N ASP A 98 -11.51 -7.28 -5.35
CA ASP A 98 -12.70 -6.96 -4.59
C ASP A 98 -12.34 -6.06 -3.39
N ASP A 99 -13.25 -5.92 -2.43
CA ASP A 99 -13.02 -5.12 -1.21
C ASP A 99 -11.78 -5.62 -0.46
N LEU A 100 -10.74 -4.79 -0.43
CA LEU A 100 -9.44 -5.16 0.08
C LEU A 100 -9.46 -5.26 1.61
N ALA A 101 -9.39 -6.49 2.12
CA ALA A 101 -9.32 -6.76 3.55
C ALA A 101 -7.92 -6.42 4.11
N ILE A 102 -7.85 -6.17 5.42
CA ILE A 102 -6.59 -5.95 6.15
C ILE A 102 -6.46 -7.00 7.24
N GLU A 103 -5.37 -7.75 7.22
CA GLU A 103 -5.05 -8.80 8.19
C GLU A 103 -3.63 -8.62 8.72
N ARG A 104 -3.49 -8.48 10.04
CA ARG A 104 -2.17 -8.47 10.68
C ARG A 104 -1.77 -9.89 11.03
N ILE A 105 -0.64 -10.34 10.51
CA ILE A 105 -0.11 -11.66 10.83
C ILE A 105 0.57 -11.57 12.19
N THR A 106 -0.08 -12.14 13.21
CA THR A 106 0.56 -12.41 14.50
C THR A 106 1.41 -13.67 14.33
N THR A 107 2.72 -13.54 14.19
CA THR A 107 3.60 -14.69 14.41
C THR A 107 3.56 -15.03 15.90
N THR A 108 2.67 -15.93 16.31
CA THR A 108 2.85 -16.64 17.57
C THR A 108 4.11 -17.48 17.42
N SER A 109 5.25 -16.96 17.89
CA SER A 109 6.39 -17.79 18.22
C SER A 109 5.92 -18.83 19.24
N LYS A 110 5.84 -20.09 18.81
CA LYS A 110 5.85 -21.22 19.73
C LYS A 110 7.28 -21.47 20.19
#